data_AF-A0A4Z1NSK9-F1
#
_entry.id   AF-A0A4Z1NSK9-F1
#
_cell.length_a   1.000
_cell.length_b   1.000
_cell.length_c   1.000
_cell.angle_alpha   90.00
_cell.angle_beta   90.00
_cell.angle_gamma   90.00
#
_symmetry.space_group_name_H-M   'P 1'
#
loop_
_entity.id
_entity.type
_entity.pdbx_description
1 polymer ?
#
loop_
_entity_poly.entity_id
_entity_poly.type
_entity_poly.pdbx_seq_one_letter_code
_entity_poly.pdbx_strand_id
1 'polypeptide(L)'
;MATTNVSSTLVTTAQELKEFLSTISASNTLYLDLEGKSLGRHGTICIISILVYPEQSVQLIDVTTLGKATFTTTSDNKNTLKSILEDSNIVKCLWDCRNDADALLALYQVSINGVVDIQLLENATRSGPKTYLCGLAKAIDMDLKLKYTDRVLWTATKNAVSAEMANDVFAKRPMDDKTFQYCVNDIIHLPALRALYSSRLTSDWAAKVKDAIKNRLAEIRSPHYQPESDKKKFGPWDLSNGKKTLSWDEWEDLLQDQAEDEAQGWDELENILQDQAEDEAQGWDELENILQDQAEDAAQGSNDFDDRYDDYDDLCGQTDDPCYGGAFDECWDKY
;
A
#
# COMPACT_ATOMS: atom_id res chain seq x y z
N MET A 1 9.31 0.38 -17.81
CA MET A 1 8.08 0.88 -18.47
C MET A 1 7.72 2.23 -17.87
N ALA A 2 6.94 3.06 -18.56
CA ALA A 2 6.45 4.32 -18.00
C ALA A 2 5.53 4.02 -16.80
N THR A 3 5.70 4.74 -15.69
CA THR A 3 4.79 4.74 -14.55
C THR A 3 3.45 5.26 -15.05
N THR A 4 2.51 4.36 -15.35
CA THR A 4 1.13 4.72 -15.60
C THR A 4 0.57 5.23 -14.26
N ASN A 5 0.25 6.52 -14.17
CA ASN A 5 -0.51 7.07 -13.04
C ASN A 5 -1.87 6.38 -13.02
N VAL A 6 -1.96 5.28 -12.26
CA VAL A 6 -3.20 4.54 -12.08
C VAL A 6 -4.05 5.28 -11.07
N SER A 7 -5.24 5.68 -11.52
CA SER A 7 -6.21 6.34 -10.65
C SER A 7 -6.60 5.38 -9.53
N SER A 8 -6.30 5.78 -8.29
CA SER A 8 -6.57 5.01 -7.08
C SER A 8 -7.51 5.79 -6.18
N THR A 9 -8.52 5.16 -5.61
CA THR A 9 -9.53 5.84 -4.76
C THR A 9 -9.95 4.99 -3.58
N LEU A 10 -10.09 5.61 -2.41
CA LEU A 10 -10.66 4.98 -1.22
C LEU A 10 -12.19 5.09 -1.26
N VAL A 11 -12.87 3.96 -1.10
CA VAL A 11 -14.34 3.84 -1.08
C VAL A 11 -14.78 3.64 0.36
N THR A 12 -15.42 4.65 0.94
CA THR A 12 -15.83 4.67 2.36
C THR A 12 -17.34 4.76 2.54
N THR A 13 -18.09 5.11 1.49
CA THR A 13 -19.55 5.24 1.54
C THR A 13 -20.26 4.21 0.66
N ALA A 14 -21.50 3.88 1.01
CA ALA A 14 -22.32 2.99 0.19
C ALA A 14 -22.61 3.57 -1.20
N GLN A 15 -22.64 4.91 -1.33
CA GLN A 15 -22.85 5.58 -2.61
C GLN A 15 -21.63 5.42 -3.53
N GLU A 16 -20.43 5.67 -3.02
CA GLU A 16 -19.18 5.42 -3.75
C GLU A 16 -19.04 3.95 -4.16
N LEU A 17 -19.38 3.03 -3.24
CA LEU A 17 -19.37 1.60 -3.53
C LEU A 17 -20.37 1.25 -4.62
N LYS A 18 -21.59 1.79 -4.56
CA LYS A 18 -22.62 1.59 -5.59
C LYS A 18 -22.10 2.03 -6.96
N GLU A 19 -21.52 3.23 -7.04
CA GLU A 19 -20.97 3.80 -8.28
C GLU A 19 -19.85 2.93 -8.84
N PHE A 20 -18.91 2.52 -7.99
CA PHE A 20 -17.83 1.60 -8.38
C PHE A 20 -18.37 0.26 -8.90
N LEU A 21 -19.30 -0.38 -8.18
CA LEU A 21 -19.86 -1.67 -8.60
C LEU A 21 -20.63 -1.58 -9.93
N SER A 22 -21.14 -0.40 -10.29
CA SER A 22 -21.79 -0.16 -11.59
C SER A 22 -20.79 -0.13 -12.77
N THR A 23 -19.49 0.07 -12.52
CA THR A 23 -18.46 0.07 -13.57
C THR A 23 -17.98 -1.33 -13.94
N ILE A 24 -18.15 -2.31 -13.06
CA ILE A 24 -17.69 -3.69 -13.28
C ILE A 24 -18.65 -4.43 -14.20
N SER A 25 -18.09 -5.02 -15.26
CA SER A 25 -18.76 -5.84 -16.26
C SER A 25 -18.19 -7.26 -16.32
N ALA A 26 -18.92 -8.15 -17.00
CA ALA A 26 -18.48 -9.54 -17.19
C ALA A 26 -17.19 -9.70 -18.03
N SER A 27 -16.82 -8.69 -18.82
CA SER A 27 -15.57 -8.69 -19.60
C SER A 27 -14.35 -8.25 -18.82
N ASN A 28 -14.51 -7.67 -17.62
CA ASN A 28 -13.38 -7.22 -16.83
C ASN A 28 -12.65 -8.40 -16.19
N THR A 29 -11.34 -8.20 -15.98
CA THR A 29 -10.55 -9.02 -15.07
C THR A 29 -10.26 -8.20 -13.83
N LEU A 30 -10.58 -8.74 -12.65
CA LEU A 30 -10.31 -8.10 -11.37
C LEU A 30 -9.02 -8.66 -10.80
N TYR A 31 -8.15 -7.80 -10.28
CA TYR A 31 -7.01 -8.21 -9.45
C TYR A 31 -7.28 -7.75 -8.03
N LEU A 32 -7.18 -8.66 -7.08
CA LEU A 32 -7.65 -8.48 -5.72
C LEU A 32 -6.56 -8.81 -4.72
N ASP A 33 -6.58 -8.09 -3.61
CA ASP A 33 -5.85 -8.41 -2.40
C ASP A 33 -6.64 -7.89 -1.18
N LEU A 34 -6.60 -8.61 -0.06
CA LEU A 34 -7.32 -8.26 1.15
C LEU A 34 -6.35 -8.01 2.29
N GLU A 35 -6.64 -6.98 3.07
CA GLU A 35 -5.84 -6.64 4.24
C GLU A 35 -6.67 -6.61 5.51
N GLY A 36 -6.09 -7.06 6.62
CA GLY A 36 -6.77 -7.11 7.91
C GLY A 36 -5.94 -7.70 9.03
N LYS A 37 -6.51 -7.74 10.23
CA LYS A 37 -5.85 -8.30 11.41
C LYS A 37 -5.95 -9.83 11.36
N SER A 38 -4.81 -10.52 11.32
CA SER A 38 -4.74 -11.99 11.28
C SER A 38 -5.67 -12.57 10.19
N LEU A 39 -5.52 -12.07 8.96
CA LEU A 39 -6.43 -12.31 7.83
C LEU A 39 -6.76 -13.80 7.65
N GLY A 40 -8.05 -14.13 7.81
CA GLY A 40 -8.58 -15.48 7.72
C GLY A 40 -9.86 -15.62 8.56
N ARG A 41 -10.31 -16.86 8.78
CA ARG A 41 -11.57 -17.18 9.49
C ARG A 41 -11.68 -16.69 10.94
N HIS A 42 -10.58 -16.30 11.56
CA HIS A 42 -10.53 -15.85 12.95
C HIS A 42 -10.08 -14.39 13.11
N GLY A 43 -9.85 -13.71 12.00
CA GLY A 43 -9.36 -12.34 11.97
C GLY A 43 -10.42 -11.35 11.50
N THR A 44 -9.96 -10.33 10.78
CA THR A 44 -10.81 -9.31 10.15
C THR A 44 -10.45 -9.13 8.69
N ILE A 45 -11.39 -8.57 7.93
CA ILE A 45 -11.09 -7.89 6.65
C ILE A 45 -11.27 -6.40 6.95
N CYS A 46 -10.21 -5.64 6.76
CA CYS A 46 -10.20 -4.20 6.93
C CYS A 46 -10.31 -3.48 5.59
N ILE A 47 -9.59 -3.95 4.56
CA ILE A 47 -9.54 -3.38 3.22
C ILE A 47 -9.68 -4.48 2.17
N ILE A 48 -10.37 -4.18 1.07
CA ILE A 48 -10.32 -4.98 -0.16
C ILE A 48 -9.80 -4.06 -1.26
N SER A 49 -8.64 -4.37 -1.81
CA SER A 49 -8.05 -3.66 -2.94
C SER A 49 -8.50 -4.32 -4.24
N ILE A 50 -9.03 -3.55 -5.19
CA ILE A 50 -9.50 -4.06 -6.48
C ILE A 50 -8.93 -3.22 -7.61
N LEU A 51 -8.14 -3.84 -8.49
CA LEU A 51 -7.77 -3.28 -9.79
C LEU A 51 -8.71 -3.83 -10.86
N VAL A 52 -9.36 -2.95 -11.60
CA VAL A 52 -10.20 -3.30 -12.77
C VAL A 52 -9.37 -3.20 -14.04
N TYR A 53 -9.26 -4.31 -14.79
CA TYR A 53 -8.56 -4.37 -16.07
C TYR A 53 -9.55 -4.58 -17.23
N PRO A 54 -9.36 -3.91 -18.40
CA PRO A 54 -8.19 -3.12 -18.82
C PRO A 54 -8.19 -1.63 -18.44
N GLU A 55 -9.21 -1.14 -17.74
CA GLU A 55 -9.39 0.28 -17.40
C GLU A 55 -8.27 0.83 -16.50
N GLN A 56 -7.55 -0.04 -15.79
CA GLN A 56 -6.47 0.29 -14.86
C GLN A 56 -6.90 1.29 -13.80
N SER A 57 -8.06 1.05 -13.18
CA SER A 57 -8.52 1.79 -12.00
C SER A 57 -8.37 0.94 -10.74
N VAL A 58 -7.87 1.54 -9.67
CA VAL A 58 -7.71 0.90 -8.36
C VAL A 58 -8.71 1.48 -7.36
N GLN A 59 -9.43 0.60 -6.67
CA GLN A 59 -10.38 0.96 -5.64
C GLN A 59 -10.07 0.19 -4.38
N LEU A 60 -9.82 0.92 -3.29
CA LEU A 60 -9.64 0.36 -1.95
C LEU A 60 -10.97 0.49 -1.22
N ILE A 61 -11.64 -0.63 -0.97
CA ILE A 61 -12.92 -0.65 -0.29
C ILE A 61 -12.67 -0.74 1.21
N ASP A 62 -13.10 0.28 1.95
CA ASP A 62 -12.98 0.34 3.40
C ASP A 62 -14.03 -0.54 4.08
N VAL A 63 -13.68 -1.81 4.31
CA VAL A 63 -14.53 -2.80 4.97
C VAL A 63 -14.70 -2.50 6.45
N THR A 64 -13.73 -1.84 7.10
CA THR A 64 -13.89 -1.40 8.50
C THR A 64 -15.01 -0.36 8.63
N THR A 65 -15.09 0.59 7.69
CA THR A 65 -16.15 1.62 7.69
C THR A 65 -17.48 1.08 7.18
N LEU A 66 -17.49 0.33 6.06
CA LEU A 66 -18.72 -0.16 5.41
C LEU A 66 -19.31 -1.41 6.08
N GLY A 67 -18.47 -2.21 6.76
CA GLY A 67 -18.88 -3.45 7.41
C GLY A 67 -19.61 -4.40 6.45
N LYS A 68 -20.82 -4.83 6.82
CA LYS A 68 -21.63 -5.72 5.98
C LYS A 68 -22.11 -5.04 4.69
N ALA A 69 -22.20 -3.71 4.67
CA ALA A 69 -22.64 -2.97 3.49
C ALA A 69 -21.71 -3.18 2.29
N THR A 70 -20.43 -3.51 2.52
CA THR A 70 -19.46 -3.93 1.50
C THR A 70 -20.01 -5.01 0.57
N PHE A 71 -20.77 -5.97 1.12
CA PHE A 71 -21.24 -7.14 0.39
C PHE A 71 -22.74 -7.11 0.05
N THR A 72 -23.51 -6.21 0.68
CA THR A 72 -24.97 -6.08 0.48
C THR A 72 -25.39 -4.85 -0.32
N THR A 73 -24.51 -3.86 -0.47
CA THR A 73 -24.79 -2.68 -1.32
C THR A 73 -25.00 -3.13 -2.76
N THR A 74 -26.09 -2.65 -3.36
CA THR A 74 -26.54 -3.04 -4.69
C THR A 74 -26.31 -1.91 -5.68
N SER A 75 -25.61 -2.19 -6.78
CA SER A 75 -25.38 -1.27 -7.90
C SER A 75 -26.64 -1.04 -8.74
N ASP A 76 -26.61 -0.09 -9.67
CA ASP A 76 -27.75 0.14 -10.58
C ASP A 76 -28.02 -1.07 -11.49
N ASN A 77 -26.97 -1.86 -11.75
CA ASN A 77 -27.05 -3.11 -12.50
C ASN A 77 -27.48 -4.31 -11.63
N LYS A 78 -27.93 -4.07 -10.39
CA LYS A 78 -28.33 -5.07 -9.39
C LYS A 78 -27.23 -6.01 -8.93
N ASN A 79 -25.97 -5.65 -9.15
CA ASN A 79 -24.83 -6.42 -8.64
C ASN A 79 -24.44 -5.94 -7.24
N THR A 80 -23.97 -6.86 -6.42
CA THR A 80 -23.24 -6.55 -5.19
C THR A 80 -21.80 -7.00 -5.33
N LEU A 81 -20.89 -6.56 -4.45
CA LEU A 81 -19.53 -7.11 -4.45
C LEU A 81 -19.55 -8.63 -4.25
N LYS A 82 -20.45 -9.14 -3.39
CA LYS A 82 -20.66 -10.58 -3.21
C LYS A 82 -21.04 -11.26 -4.52
N SER A 83 -22.03 -10.75 -5.27
CA SER A 83 -22.45 -11.40 -6.52
C SER A 83 -21.34 -11.40 -7.57
N ILE A 84 -20.51 -10.35 -7.61
CA ILE A 84 -19.35 -10.25 -8.51
C ILE A 84 -18.25 -11.26 -8.15
N LEU A 85 -17.91 -11.37 -6.86
CA LEU A 85 -16.92 -12.34 -6.37
C LEU A 85 -17.39 -13.79 -6.57
N GLU A 86 -18.70 -14.05 -6.43
CA GLU A 86 -19.31 -15.37 -6.61
C GLU A 86 -19.55 -15.75 -8.08
N ASP A 87 -19.52 -14.82 -9.03
CA ASP A 87 -19.74 -15.11 -10.45
C ASP A 87 -18.51 -15.78 -11.10
N SER A 88 -18.64 -17.02 -11.56
CA SER A 88 -17.53 -17.74 -12.22
C SER A 88 -17.12 -17.16 -13.58
N ASN A 89 -17.94 -16.29 -14.19
CA ASN A 89 -17.65 -15.67 -15.48
C ASN A 89 -16.74 -14.44 -15.35
N ILE A 90 -16.74 -13.78 -14.18
CA ILE A 90 -15.84 -12.67 -13.89
C ILE A 90 -14.54 -13.25 -13.33
N VAL A 91 -13.42 -12.98 -13.98
CA VAL A 91 -12.11 -13.50 -13.55
C VAL A 91 -11.60 -12.70 -12.36
N LYS A 92 -11.23 -13.39 -11.28
CA LYS A 92 -10.58 -12.80 -10.10
C LYS A 92 -9.16 -13.33 -9.98
N CYS A 93 -8.18 -12.45 -10.10
CA CYS A 93 -6.77 -12.78 -10.00
C CYS A 93 -6.24 -12.37 -8.63
N LEU A 94 -5.59 -13.28 -7.92
CA LEU A 94 -4.98 -13.02 -6.61
C LEU A 94 -3.57 -13.58 -6.58
N TRP A 95 -2.71 -12.98 -5.76
CA TRP A 95 -1.46 -13.62 -5.37
C TRP A 95 -1.71 -14.47 -4.13
N ASP A 96 -1.83 -15.80 -4.32
CA ASP A 96 -2.20 -16.74 -3.25
C ASP A 96 -3.59 -16.50 -2.62
N CYS A 97 -4.63 -17.07 -3.23
CA CYS A 97 -6.02 -16.78 -2.81
C CYS A 97 -6.46 -17.38 -1.46
N ARG A 98 -5.57 -18.08 -0.73
CA ARG A 98 -5.96 -18.97 0.36
C ARG A 98 -6.57 -18.24 1.56
N ASN A 99 -5.91 -17.21 2.08
CA ASN A 99 -6.41 -16.48 3.25
C ASN A 99 -7.52 -15.49 2.88
N ASP A 100 -7.46 -14.88 1.69
CA ASP A 100 -8.52 -14.01 1.19
C ASP A 100 -9.86 -14.75 1.10
N ALA A 101 -9.83 -15.92 0.46
CA ALA A 101 -11.02 -16.74 0.27
C ALA A 101 -11.54 -17.31 1.61
N ASP A 102 -10.65 -17.67 2.54
CA ASP A 102 -11.03 -18.10 3.89
C ASP A 102 -11.70 -16.98 4.68
N ALA A 103 -11.12 -15.77 4.68
CA ALA A 103 -11.67 -14.61 5.34
C ALA A 103 -13.05 -14.24 4.76
N LEU A 104 -13.18 -14.16 3.44
CA LEU A 104 -14.44 -13.86 2.76
C LEU A 104 -15.55 -14.86 3.12
N LEU A 105 -15.23 -16.16 3.10
CA LEU A 105 -16.19 -17.21 3.37
C LEU A 105 -16.61 -17.22 4.84
N ALA A 106 -15.65 -17.24 5.75
CA ALA A 106 -15.91 -17.41 7.16
C ALA A 106 -16.53 -16.17 7.81
N LEU A 107 -16.09 -14.97 7.43
CA LEU A 107 -16.52 -13.72 8.08
C LEU A 107 -17.78 -13.14 7.44
N TYR A 108 -17.97 -13.30 6.12
CA TYR A 108 -19.05 -12.65 5.37
C TYR A 108 -19.92 -13.60 4.55
N GLN A 109 -19.66 -14.92 4.59
CA GLN A 109 -20.35 -15.92 3.77
C GLN A 109 -20.30 -15.57 2.28
N VAL A 110 -19.15 -15.10 1.80
CA VAL A 110 -18.88 -14.80 0.39
C VAL A 110 -17.96 -15.86 -0.16
N SER A 111 -18.42 -16.59 -1.18
CA SER A 111 -17.53 -17.49 -1.92
C SER A 111 -16.81 -16.73 -3.03
N ILE A 112 -15.56 -17.08 -3.31
CA ILE A 112 -14.86 -16.58 -4.50
C ILE A 112 -14.79 -17.68 -5.56
N ASN A 113 -15.32 -17.38 -6.75
CA ASN A 113 -15.32 -18.28 -7.91
C ASN A 113 -14.54 -17.63 -9.07
N GLY A 114 -14.24 -18.35 -10.16
CA GLY A 114 -13.52 -17.74 -11.29
C GLY A 114 -12.10 -17.28 -10.95
N VAL A 115 -11.45 -17.93 -9.98
CA VAL A 115 -10.14 -17.55 -9.45
C VAL A 115 -9.01 -17.94 -10.41
N VAL A 116 -8.06 -17.03 -10.58
CA VAL A 116 -6.71 -17.25 -11.10
C VAL A 116 -5.73 -16.96 -9.98
N ASP A 117 -5.03 -17.99 -9.51
CA ASP A 117 -3.99 -17.85 -8.50
C ASP A 117 -2.63 -17.65 -9.18
N ILE A 118 -2.12 -16.42 -9.16
CA ILE A 118 -0.91 -16.02 -9.90
C ILE A 118 0.34 -16.68 -9.30
N GLN A 119 0.35 -16.93 -7.98
CA GLN A 119 1.47 -17.63 -7.34
C GLN A 119 1.59 -19.07 -7.85
N LEU A 120 0.47 -19.74 -8.14
CA LEU A 120 0.52 -21.06 -8.78
C LEU A 120 0.98 -21.00 -10.24
N LEU A 121 0.69 -19.91 -10.96
CA LEU A 121 1.22 -19.68 -12.31
C LEU A 121 2.75 -19.47 -12.28
N GLU A 122 3.25 -18.65 -11.35
CA GLU A 122 4.70 -18.50 -11.11
C GLU A 122 5.33 -19.87 -10.89
N ASN A 123 4.80 -20.61 -9.92
CA ASN A 123 5.41 -21.85 -9.48
C ASN A 123 5.42 -22.91 -10.60
N ALA A 124 4.33 -23.00 -11.36
CA ALA A 124 4.21 -23.89 -12.50
C ALA A 124 5.20 -23.53 -13.64
N THR A 125 5.45 -22.24 -13.86
CA THR A 125 6.17 -21.77 -15.07
C THR A 125 7.64 -21.41 -14.84
N ARG A 126 8.10 -21.30 -13.59
CA ARG A 126 9.52 -21.08 -13.29
C ARG A 126 10.40 -22.25 -13.75
N SER A 127 11.66 -22.00 -14.05
CA SER A 127 12.63 -23.04 -14.44
C SER A 127 13.14 -23.87 -13.26
N GLY A 128 13.20 -23.28 -12.06
CA GLY A 128 13.77 -23.87 -10.85
C GLY A 128 12.88 -24.91 -10.13
N PRO A 129 13.33 -25.37 -8.94
CA PRO A 129 12.58 -26.29 -8.07
C PRO A 129 11.16 -25.79 -7.86
N LYS A 130 10.15 -26.64 -7.65
CA LYS A 130 8.75 -26.19 -7.43
C LYS A 130 8.21 -26.55 -6.04
N THR A 131 9.11 -26.96 -5.15
CA THR A 131 8.81 -27.41 -3.80
C THR A 131 8.23 -26.31 -2.93
N TYR A 132 8.70 -25.06 -3.09
CA TYR A 132 8.28 -23.89 -2.32
C TYR A 132 7.58 -22.87 -3.20
N LEU A 133 6.65 -22.13 -2.63
CA LEU A 133 5.97 -21.04 -3.33
C LEU A 133 6.77 -19.74 -3.20
N CYS A 134 6.74 -18.91 -4.24
CA CYS A 134 7.39 -17.60 -4.21
C CYS A 134 6.48 -16.55 -3.55
N GLY A 135 7.07 -15.64 -2.78
CA GLY A 135 6.38 -14.45 -2.28
C GLY A 135 6.16 -13.44 -3.41
N LEU A 136 5.12 -12.60 -3.29
CA LEU A 136 4.82 -11.57 -4.29
C LEU A 136 6.03 -10.66 -4.50
N ALA A 137 6.69 -10.31 -3.39
CA ALA A 137 7.76 -9.34 -3.46
C ALA A 137 8.94 -9.84 -4.31
N LYS A 138 9.44 -11.03 -3.97
CA LYS A 138 10.48 -11.73 -4.72
C LYS A 138 10.11 -11.93 -6.20
N ALA A 139 8.85 -12.26 -6.49
CA ALA A 139 8.39 -12.42 -7.87
C ALA A 139 8.40 -11.11 -8.67
N ILE A 140 7.93 -9.99 -8.10
CA ILE A 140 8.02 -8.68 -8.75
C ILE A 140 9.48 -8.33 -9.05
N ASP A 141 10.35 -8.55 -8.07
CA ASP A 141 11.75 -8.20 -8.14
C ASP A 141 12.49 -8.91 -9.29
N MET A 142 12.34 -10.24 -9.33
CA MET A 142 13.05 -11.09 -10.27
C MET A 142 12.47 -11.05 -11.69
N ASP A 143 11.14 -10.95 -11.83
CA ASP A 143 10.47 -11.16 -13.11
C ASP A 143 10.03 -9.87 -13.82
N LEU A 144 9.77 -8.76 -13.11
CA LEU A 144 9.29 -7.52 -13.73
C LEU A 144 10.38 -6.48 -14.04
N LYS A 145 11.62 -6.68 -13.55
CA LYS A 145 12.75 -5.76 -13.78
C LYS A 145 12.34 -4.28 -13.57
N LEU A 146 11.78 -4.00 -12.40
CA LEU A 146 11.41 -2.63 -12.02
C LEU A 146 12.63 -1.71 -12.10
N LYS A 147 12.39 -0.41 -12.33
CA LYS A 147 13.47 0.58 -12.20
C LYS A 147 13.94 0.59 -10.75
N TYR A 148 15.22 0.89 -10.55
CA TYR A 148 15.81 1.00 -9.21
C TYR A 148 14.97 1.89 -8.27
N THR A 149 14.59 3.08 -8.74
CA THR A 149 13.76 4.02 -7.97
C THR A 149 12.40 3.44 -7.56
N ASP A 150 11.75 2.70 -8.46
CA ASP A 150 10.44 2.11 -8.20
C ASP A 150 10.57 0.95 -7.19
N ARG A 151 11.68 0.20 -7.25
CA ARG A 151 12.01 -0.87 -6.31
C ARG A 151 12.23 -0.31 -4.90
N VAL A 152 13.06 0.73 -4.76
CA VAL A 152 13.37 1.37 -3.47
C VAL A 152 12.10 1.89 -2.81
N LEU A 153 11.28 2.65 -3.55
CA LEU A 153 10.04 3.20 -3.01
C LEU A 153 9.07 2.11 -2.54
N TRP A 154 8.98 1.03 -3.31
CA TRP A 154 8.10 -0.08 -2.99
C TRP A 154 8.58 -0.87 -1.76
N THR A 155 9.88 -1.18 -1.66
CA THR A 155 10.46 -1.83 -0.48
C THR A 155 10.31 -0.96 0.77
N ALA A 156 10.61 0.34 0.67
CA ALA A 156 10.44 1.29 1.78
C ALA A 156 8.99 1.35 2.27
N THR A 157 8.01 1.40 1.36
CA THR A 157 6.59 1.37 1.69
C THR A 157 6.21 0.05 2.37
N LYS A 158 6.70 -1.07 1.86
CA LYS A 158 6.42 -2.41 2.40
C LYS A 158 6.98 -2.58 3.81
N ASN A 159 8.22 -2.14 4.05
CA ASN A 159 8.87 -2.24 5.36
C ASN A 159 8.17 -1.36 6.40
N ALA A 160 7.82 -0.12 6.04
CA ALA A 160 7.12 0.81 6.93
C ALA A 160 5.77 0.26 7.42
N VAL A 161 4.95 -0.30 6.52
CA VAL A 161 3.65 -0.88 6.89
C VAL A 161 3.82 -2.21 7.62
N SER A 162 4.77 -3.05 7.22
CA SER A 162 5.04 -4.33 7.88
C SER A 162 5.43 -4.14 9.35
N ALA A 163 6.21 -3.10 9.66
CA ALA A 163 6.57 -2.75 11.05
C ALA A 163 5.35 -2.37 11.90
N GLU A 164 4.29 -1.84 11.28
CA GLU A 164 3.07 -1.39 11.94
C GLU A 164 1.93 -2.44 11.93
N MET A 165 2.11 -3.60 11.29
CA MET A 165 1.07 -4.63 11.21
C MET A 165 0.62 -5.14 12.59
N ALA A 166 1.55 -5.22 13.55
CA ALA A 166 1.23 -5.60 14.93
C ALA A 166 0.32 -4.57 15.65
N ASN A 167 0.26 -3.34 15.14
CA ASN A 167 -0.53 -2.24 15.67
C ASN A 167 -1.86 -2.06 14.91
N ASP A 168 -2.34 -3.09 14.22
CA ASP A 168 -3.59 -3.10 13.46
C ASP A 168 -3.68 -1.95 12.43
N VAL A 169 -2.59 -1.65 11.74
CA VAL A 169 -2.46 -0.49 10.83
C VAL A 169 -3.63 -0.38 9.83
N PHE A 170 -4.07 -1.51 9.27
CA PHE A 170 -5.18 -1.55 8.31
C PHE A 170 -6.55 -1.17 8.90
N ALA A 171 -6.71 -1.23 10.22
CA ALA A 171 -7.94 -0.86 10.92
C ALA A 171 -7.96 0.62 11.38
N LYS A 172 -6.81 1.32 11.37
CA LYS A 172 -6.71 2.72 11.82
C LYS A 172 -7.47 3.66 10.88
N ARG A 173 -8.25 4.59 11.44
CA ARG A 173 -8.99 5.61 10.67
C ARG A 173 -8.72 7.03 11.21
N PRO A 174 -8.51 8.04 10.34
CA PRO A 174 -8.45 7.93 8.87
C PRO A 174 -7.27 7.04 8.41
N MET A 175 -7.41 6.42 7.23
CA MET A 175 -6.34 5.61 6.64
C MET A 175 -5.16 6.53 6.31
N ASP A 176 -3.95 6.13 6.67
CA ASP A 176 -2.74 6.85 6.31
C ASP A 176 -2.31 6.57 4.86
N ASP A 177 -1.66 7.55 4.23
CA ASP A 177 -1.25 7.48 2.83
C ASP A 177 -0.27 6.34 2.54
N LYS A 178 0.55 5.94 3.52
CA LYS A 178 1.51 4.83 3.36
C LYS A 178 0.78 3.49 3.29
N THR A 179 -0.21 3.27 4.17
CA THR A 179 -1.10 2.10 4.13
C THR A 179 -1.92 2.07 2.85
N PHE A 180 -2.42 3.22 2.38
CA PHE A 180 -3.09 3.33 1.10
C PHE A 180 -2.17 2.88 -0.04
N GLN A 181 -0.95 3.42 -0.11
CA GLN A 181 0.01 3.10 -1.17
C GLN A 181 0.48 1.64 -1.11
N TYR A 182 0.64 1.07 0.08
CA TYR A 182 0.92 -0.35 0.27
C TYR A 182 -0.15 -1.23 -0.40
N CYS A 183 -1.42 -0.97 -0.09
CA CYS A 183 -2.55 -1.71 -0.65
C CYS A 183 -2.63 -1.60 -2.18
N VAL A 184 -2.29 -0.44 -2.75
CA VAL A 184 -2.20 -0.25 -4.22
C VAL A 184 -1.06 -1.10 -4.80
N ASN A 185 0.10 -1.08 -4.15
CA ASN A 185 1.30 -1.76 -4.61
C ASN A 185 1.16 -3.29 -4.71
N ASP A 186 0.39 -3.92 -3.81
CA ASP A 186 0.21 -5.38 -3.82
C ASP A 186 -0.67 -5.88 -4.99
N ILE A 187 -1.41 -4.99 -5.67
CA ILE A 187 -2.25 -5.36 -6.83
C ILE A 187 -1.78 -4.79 -8.17
N ILE A 188 -1.03 -3.68 -8.17
CA ILE A 188 -0.71 -2.92 -9.40
C ILE A 188 0.12 -3.72 -10.41
N HIS A 189 0.97 -4.62 -9.92
CA HIS A 189 1.88 -5.43 -10.73
C HIS A 189 1.32 -6.80 -11.14
N LEU A 190 0.19 -7.22 -10.55
CA LEU A 190 -0.42 -8.51 -10.81
C LEU A 190 -0.82 -8.73 -12.29
N PRO A 191 -1.31 -7.74 -13.05
CA PRO A 191 -1.56 -7.92 -14.48
C PRO A 191 -0.31 -8.28 -15.28
N ALA A 192 0.81 -7.63 -15.00
CA ALA A 192 2.07 -7.87 -15.69
C ALA A 192 2.62 -9.27 -15.37
N LEU A 193 2.59 -9.67 -14.09
CA LEU A 193 2.97 -11.02 -13.66
C LEU A 193 2.08 -12.08 -14.29
N ARG A 194 0.75 -11.89 -14.28
CA ARG A 194 -0.19 -12.80 -14.91
C ARG A 194 0.08 -12.94 -16.40
N ALA A 195 0.28 -11.85 -17.12
CA ALA A 195 0.59 -11.88 -18.55
C ALA A 195 1.89 -12.66 -18.81
N LEU A 196 2.94 -12.39 -18.03
CA LEU A 196 4.23 -13.06 -18.13
C LEU A 196 4.10 -14.57 -17.92
N TYR A 197 3.54 -15.00 -16.78
CA TYR A 197 3.44 -16.43 -16.48
C TYR A 197 2.46 -17.14 -17.41
N SER A 198 1.36 -16.49 -17.81
CA SER A 198 0.44 -17.08 -18.80
C SER A 198 1.12 -17.35 -20.14
N SER A 199 2.06 -16.48 -20.57
CA SER A 199 2.81 -16.69 -21.82
C SER A 199 3.78 -17.88 -21.77
N ARG A 200 4.21 -18.27 -20.56
CA ARG A 200 5.11 -19.40 -20.31
C ARG A 200 4.36 -20.71 -20.04
N LEU A 201 3.05 -20.64 -19.80
CA LEU A 201 2.24 -21.77 -19.33
C LEU A 201 1.91 -22.75 -20.47
N THR A 202 2.28 -24.02 -20.30
CA THR A 202 1.87 -25.09 -21.22
C THR A 202 0.50 -25.65 -20.85
N SER A 203 -0.17 -26.34 -21.77
CA SER A 203 -1.49 -26.93 -21.53
C SER A 203 -1.52 -27.93 -20.37
N ASP A 204 -0.46 -28.74 -20.21
CA ASP A 204 -0.34 -29.69 -19.10
C ASP A 204 -0.24 -28.98 -17.74
N TRP A 205 0.55 -27.90 -17.69
CA TRP A 205 0.66 -27.09 -16.48
C TRP A 205 -0.63 -26.31 -16.20
N ALA A 206 -1.34 -25.85 -17.22
CA ALA A 206 -2.63 -25.20 -17.05
C ALA A 206 -3.67 -26.11 -16.39
N ALA A 207 -3.72 -27.39 -16.77
CA ALA A 207 -4.59 -28.37 -16.13
C ALA A 207 -4.21 -28.58 -14.64
N LYS A 208 -2.92 -28.75 -14.34
CA LYS A 208 -2.42 -28.89 -12.96
C LYS A 208 -2.74 -27.68 -12.09
N VAL A 209 -2.51 -26.46 -12.61
CA VAL A 209 -2.85 -25.21 -11.91
C VAL A 209 -4.34 -25.12 -11.62
N LYS A 210 -5.18 -25.43 -12.59
CA LYS A 210 -6.63 -25.45 -12.39
C LYS A 210 -7.05 -26.40 -11.27
N ASP A 211 -6.48 -27.61 -11.23
CA ASP A 211 -6.75 -28.58 -10.17
C ASP A 211 -6.23 -28.10 -8.81
N ALA A 212 -5.05 -27.50 -8.76
CA ALA A 212 -4.47 -26.94 -7.54
C ALA A 212 -5.31 -25.78 -6.96
N ILE A 213 -5.82 -24.88 -7.81
CA ILE A 213 -6.75 -23.81 -7.39
C ILE A 213 -8.02 -24.41 -6.82
N LYS A 214 -8.60 -25.42 -7.50
CA LYS A 214 -9.79 -26.11 -7.00
C LYS A 214 -9.56 -26.75 -5.64
N ASN A 215 -8.39 -27.37 -5.43
CA ASN A 215 -8.02 -27.98 -4.16
C ASN A 215 -7.85 -26.92 -3.06
N ARG A 216 -7.15 -25.79 -3.33
CA ARG A 216 -7.05 -24.66 -2.37
C ARG A 216 -8.44 -24.20 -1.91
N LEU A 217 -9.35 -23.93 -2.85
CA LEU A 217 -10.71 -23.47 -2.55
C LEU A 217 -11.57 -24.53 -1.83
N ALA A 218 -11.34 -25.82 -2.10
CA ALA A 218 -12.03 -26.90 -1.41
C ALA A 218 -11.53 -27.06 0.04
N GLU A 219 -10.22 -26.95 0.27
CA GLU A 219 -9.60 -27.05 1.59
C GLU A 219 -10.13 -25.98 2.54
N ILE A 220 -10.28 -24.73 2.08
CA ILE A 220 -10.83 -23.62 2.86
C ILE A 220 -12.20 -23.95 3.47
N ARG A 221 -13.04 -24.72 2.76
CA ARG A 221 -14.37 -25.12 3.25
C ARG A 221 -14.31 -26.16 4.36
N SER A 222 -13.15 -26.74 4.62
CA SER A 222 -12.97 -27.71 5.69
C SER A 222 -13.05 -27.03 7.06
N PRO A 223 -13.78 -27.61 8.03
CA PRO A 223 -13.75 -27.14 9.41
C PRO A 223 -12.36 -27.25 10.06
N HIS A 224 -11.47 -28.07 9.48
CA HIS A 224 -10.10 -28.28 9.97
C HIS A 224 -9.04 -27.45 9.26
N TYR A 225 -9.40 -26.61 8.28
CA TYR A 225 -8.44 -25.75 7.60
C TYR A 225 -7.73 -24.81 8.59
N GLN A 226 -6.42 -24.68 8.41
CA GLN A 226 -5.51 -23.92 9.26
C GLN A 226 -4.89 -22.80 8.42
N PRO A 227 -5.39 -21.55 8.53
CA PRO A 227 -4.91 -20.42 7.72
C PRO A 227 -3.42 -20.12 7.96
N GLU A 228 -2.90 -20.41 9.15
CA GLU A 228 -1.50 -20.15 9.54
C GLU A 228 -0.62 -21.40 9.46
N SER A 229 -1.01 -22.42 8.68
CA SER A 229 -0.20 -23.64 8.59
C SER A 229 1.12 -23.39 7.85
N ASP A 230 2.23 -23.81 8.45
CA ASP A 230 3.56 -23.86 7.82
C ASP A 230 3.58 -24.64 6.50
N LYS A 231 2.60 -25.52 6.26
CA LYS A 231 2.50 -26.28 5.01
C LYS A 231 2.14 -25.39 3.82
N LYS A 232 1.61 -24.18 4.05
CA LYS A 232 1.22 -23.27 2.99
C LYS A 232 2.40 -22.74 2.18
N LYS A 233 3.64 -22.87 2.66
CA LYS A 233 4.85 -22.50 1.90
C LYS A 233 5.20 -23.48 0.77
N PHE A 234 4.63 -24.69 0.78
CA PHE A 234 4.97 -25.71 -0.21
C PHE A 234 4.09 -25.62 -1.47
N GLY A 235 4.71 -25.81 -2.62
CA GLY A 235 4.04 -25.95 -3.90
C GLY A 235 3.26 -27.27 -3.99
N PRO A 236 2.14 -27.31 -4.72
CA PRO A 236 1.24 -28.46 -4.72
C PRO A 236 1.67 -29.61 -5.65
N TRP A 237 2.81 -29.50 -6.33
CA TRP A 237 3.18 -30.43 -7.41
C TRP A 237 3.90 -31.69 -6.93
N ASP A 238 4.52 -31.63 -5.74
CA ASP A 238 5.41 -32.69 -5.26
C ASP A 238 4.80 -33.45 -4.08
N LEU A 239 4.00 -34.46 -4.39
CA LEU A 239 3.58 -35.49 -3.43
C LEU A 239 3.92 -36.92 -3.90
N SER A 240 4.68 -37.06 -4.98
CA SER A 240 5.22 -38.35 -5.39
C SER A 240 6.61 -38.57 -4.79
N ASN A 241 6.59 -39.08 -3.54
CA ASN A 241 7.66 -39.75 -2.78
C ASN A 241 8.00 -39.05 -1.45
N GLY A 242 7.92 -39.84 -0.37
CA GLY A 242 7.95 -39.37 1.01
C GLY A 242 9.16 -38.52 1.39
N LYS A 243 8.95 -37.66 2.41
CA LYS A 243 9.96 -36.91 3.18
C LYS A 243 11.32 -36.80 2.47
N LYS A 244 11.42 -35.91 1.49
CA LYS A 244 12.72 -35.33 1.16
C LYS A 244 13.10 -34.36 2.28
N THR A 245 14.04 -34.78 3.13
CA THR A 245 14.84 -33.84 3.91
C THR A 245 15.69 -33.07 2.91
N LEU A 246 15.70 -31.74 3.02
CA LEU A 246 16.54 -30.85 2.21
C LEU A 246 18.00 -31.30 2.26
N SER A 247 18.73 -31.17 1.15
CA SER A 247 20.20 -31.26 1.21
C SER A 247 20.75 -30.05 1.97
N TRP A 248 21.97 -30.15 2.48
CA TRP A 248 22.63 -29.00 3.12
C TRP A 248 22.75 -27.82 2.15
N ASP A 249 23.00 -28.06 0.87
CA ASP A 249 23.07 -27.01 -0.15
C ASP A 249 21.73 -26.28 -0.32
N GLU A 250 20.60 -26.99 -0.26
CA GLU A 250 19.27 -26.36 -0.31
C GLU A 250 18.95 -25.58 0.98
N TRP A 251 19.50 -26.00 2.13
CA TRP A 251 19.42 -25.22 3.37
C TRP A 251 20.33 -23.99 3.33
N GLU A 252 21.50 -24.10 2.70
CA GLU A 252 22.44 -23.01 2.53
C GLU A 252 21.85 -21.93 1.64
N ASP A 253 21.27 -22.30 0.49
CA ASP A 253 20.54 -21.38 -0.39
C ASP A 253 19.39 -20.67 0.36
N LEU A 254 18.64 -21.38 1.21
CA LEU A 254 17.55 -20.78 2.01
C LEU A 254 18.05 -19.81 3.08
N LEU A 255 19.17 -20.14 3.73
CA LEU A 255 19.78 -19.28 4.74
C LEU A 255 20.46 -18.07 4.10
N GLN A 256 21.05 -18.25 2.92
CA GLN A 256 21.61 -17.16 2.12
C GLN A 256 20.52 -16.23 1.61
N ASP A 257 19.43 -16.77 1.07
CA ASP A 257 18.26 -15.99 0.65
C ASP A 257 17.72 -15.16 1.82
N GLN A 258 17.55 -15.75 3.00
CA GLN A 258 17.04 -15.03 4.17
C GLN A 258 18.04 -13.97 4.68
N ALA A 259 19.33 -14.28 4.67
CA ALA A 259 20.38 -13.34 5.09
C ALA A 259 20.58 -12.20 4.08
N GLU A 260 20.42 -12.45 2.78
CA GLU A 260 20.49 -11.44 1.72
C GLU A 260 19.27 -10.51 1.76
N ASP A 261 18.06 -11.05 1.99
CA ASP A 261 16.84 -10.25 2.18
C ASP A 261 16.96 -9.36 3.44
N GLU A 262 17.51 -9.88 4.54
CA GLU A 262 17.78 -9.09 5.76
C GLU A 262 18.87 -8.04 5.52
N ALA A 263 19.99 -8.41 4.88
CA ALA A 263 21.12 -7.50 4.62
C ALA A 263 20.76 -6.38 3.64
N GLN A 264 20.04 -6.68 2.55
CA GLN A 264 19.52 -5.65 1.64
C GLN A 264 18.55 -4.72 2.35
N GLY A 265 17.70 -5.25 3.24
CA GLY A 265 16.84 -4.43 4.09
C GLY A 265 17.61 -3.45 4.98
N TRP A 266 18.76 -3.86 5.52
CA TRP A 266 19.61 -3.00 6.35
C TRP A 266 20.39 -1.97 5.52
N ASP A 267 21.00 -2.36 4.40
CA ASP A 267 21.73 -1.45 3.52
C ASP A 267 20.79 -0.37 2.93
N GLU A 268 19.56 -0.74 2.61
CA GLU A 268 18.55 0.17 2.08
C GLU A 268 17.99 1.10 3.17
N LEU A 269 17.80 0.61 4.40
CA LEU A 269 17.49 1.44 5.56
C LEU A 269 18.62 2.44 5.88
N GLU A 270 19.88 2.01 5.75
CA GLU A 270 21.04 2.89 5.99
C GLU A 270 21.11 4.01 4.94
N ASN A 271 20.83 3.72 3.67
CA ASN A 271 20.72 4.75 2.63
C ASN A 271 19.55 5.72 2.89
N ILE A 272 18.38 5.22 3.32
CA ILE A 272 17.24 6.09 3.66
C ILE A 272 17.56 7.01 4.84
N LEU A 273 18.22 6.47 5.87
CA LEU A 273 18.66 7.28 7.02
C LEU A 273 19.70 8.32 6.61
N GLN A 274 20.56 7.99 5.66
CA GLN A 274 21.57 8.91 5.14
C GLN A 274 20.94 10.02 4.30
N ASP A 275 19.99 9.71 3.41
CA ASP A 275 19.24 10.70 2.64
C ASP A 275 18.44 11.64 3.57
N GLN A 276 17.80 11.10 4.62
CA GLN A 276 17.09 11.92 5.61
C GLN A 276 18.02 12.84 6.40
N ALA A 277 19.22 12.37 6.74
CA ALA A 277 20.22 13.19 7.42
C ALA A 277 20.76 14.30 6.49
N GLU A 278 20.89 14.04 5.19
CA GLU A 278 21.29 15.03 4.20
C GLU A 278 20.21 16.10 3.96
N ASP A 279 18.93 15.70 3.89
CA ASP A 279 17.79 16.61 3.79
C ASP A 279 17.63 17.50 5.05
N GLU A 280 17.80 16.92 6.25
CA GLU A 280 17.79 17.69 7.49
C GLU A 280 18.97 18.67 7.54
N ALA A 281 20.17 18.26 7.12
CA ALA A 281 21.33 19.14 7.05
C ALA A 281 21.13 20.31 6.07
N GLN A 282 20.56 20.05 4.89
CA GLN A 282 20.20 21.11 3.94
C GLN A 282 19.14 22.08 4.51
N GLY A 283 18.16 21.56 5.25
CA GLY A 283 17.17 22.40 5.93
C GLY A 283 17.78 23.31 7.01
N TRP A 284 18.80 22.84 7.73
CA TRP A 284 19.55 23.66 8.69
C TRP A 284 20.40 24.72 7.99
N ASP A 285 21.06 24.37 6.88
CA ASP A 285 21.85 25.32 6.08
C ASP A 285 20.95 26.42 5.48
N GLU A 286 19.75 26.08 4.98
CA GLU A 286 18.77 27.07 4.51
C GLU A 286 18.26 27.98 5.64
N LEU A 287 17.99 27.43 6.82
CA LEU A 287 17.58 28.24 7.98
C LEU A 287 18.69 29.16 8.47
N GLU A 288 19.95 28.73 8.44
CA GLU A 288 21.10 29.55 8.82
C GLU A 288 21.30 30.71 7.83
N ASN A 289 21.15 30.45 6.54
CA ASN A 289 21.17 31.49 5.51
C ASN A 289 20.01 32.51 5.69
N ILE A 290 18.80 32.04 6.00
CA ILE A 290 17.64 32.92 6.27
C ILE A 290 17.89 33.79 7.51
N LEU A 291 18.46 33.23 8.57
CA LEU A 291 18.80 33.98 9.79
C LEU A 291 19.90 35.00 9.54
N GLN A 292 20.84 34.68 8.65
CA GLN A 292 21.94 35.57 8.28
C GLN A 292 21.43 36.75 7.41
N ASP A 293 20.57 36.48 6.43
CA ASP A 293 19.91 37.52 5.64
C ASP A 293 19.05 38.45 6.52
N GLN A 294 18.30 37.89 7.47
CA GLN A 294 17.52 38.68 8.44
C GLN A 294 18.40 39.54 9.36
N ALA A 295 19.59 39.08 9.72
CA ALA A 295 20.54 39.85 10.52
C ALA A 295 21.19 40.99 9.71
N GLU A 296 21.44 40.76 8.42
CA GLU A 296 21.96 41.78 7.49
C GLU A 296 20.91 42.87 7.19
N ASP A 297 19.64 42.47 6.99
CA ASP A 297 18.52 43.40 6.84
C ASP A 297 18.27 44.24 8.10
N ALA A 298 18.41 43.63 9.29
CA ALA A 298 18.32 44.36 10.56
C ALA A 298 19.49 45.35 10.75
N ALA A 299 20.68 45.02 10.26
CA ALA A 299 21.84 45.91 10.28
C ALA A 299 21.70 47.06 9.25
N GLN A 300 21.07 46.83 8.10
CA GLN A 300 20.77 47.87 7.11
C GLN A 300 19.61 48.78 7.54
N GLY A 301 18.56 48.23 8.15
CA GLY A 301 17.47 49.01 8.73
C GLY A 301 17.89 49.86 9.94
N SER A 302 18.96 49.48 10.63
CA SER A 302 19.61 50.29 11.67
C SER A 302 20.42 51.46 11.10
N ASN A 303 20.96 51.34 9.89
CA ASN A 303 21.70 52.43 9.23
C ASN A 303 20.77 53.43 8.54
N ASP A 304 19.55 53.02 8.15
CA ASP A 304 18.54 53.88 7.52
C ASP A 304 17.71 54.72 8.52
N PHE A 305 17.90 54.51 9.82
CA PHE A 305 17.25 55.28 10.90
C PHE A 305 18.14 56.43 11.43
N ASP A 306 19.45 56.41 11.17
CA ASP A 306 20.41 57.42 11.65
C ASP A 306 20.69 58.54 10.61
N ASP A 307 20.34 58.34 9.33
CA ASP A 307 20.56 59.33 8.25
C ASP A 307 19.36 60.27 7.98
N ARG A 308 18.39 60.34 8.91
CA ARG A 308 17.16 61.16 8.74
C ARG A 308 16.92 62.22 9.82
N TYR A 309 17.97 62.70 10.49
CA TYR A 309 17.86 63.76 11.50
C TYR A 309 18.95 64.85 11.47
N ASP A 310 19.44 65.23 10.27
CA ASP A 310 20.43 66.32 10.12
C ASP A 310 19.93 67.53 9.30
N ASP A 311 18.62 67.71 9.14
CA ASP A 311 18.08 68.90 8.43
C ASP A 311 16.78 69.42 9.05
N TYR A 312 16.81 69.86 10.32
CA TYR A 312 15.85 70.82 10.89
C TYR A 312 16.42 71.42 12.18
N ASP A 313 17.41 72.30 12.05
CA ASP A 313 17.86 73.18 13.12
C ASP A 313 17.94 74.62 12.60
N ASP A 314 16.81 75.15 12.12
CA ASP A 314 16.62 76.60 11.98
C ASP A 314 15.12 76.93 12.03
N LEU A 315 14.56 76.98 13.25
CA LEU A 315 13.43 77.83 13.66
C LEU A 315 13.20 77.66 15.17
N CYS A 316 14.05 78.32 15.94
CA CYS A 316 13.88 78.53 17.37
C CYS A 316 12.67 79.45 17.62
N GLY A 317 11.71 78.98 18.43
CA GLY A 317 10.53 79.75 18.83
C GLY A 317 9.92 79.20 20.11
N GLN A 318 10.53 79.60 21.23
CA GLN A 318 10.12 79.46 22.63
C GLN A 318 8.60 79.48 22.87
N THR A 319 8.09 78.60 23.76
CA THR A 319 7.44 78.99 25.03
C THR A 319 7.08 77.75 25.88
N ASP A 320 7.81 77.60 26.98
CA ASP A 320 7.40 77.35 28.38
C ASP A 320 5.98 76.77 28.71
N ASP A 321 6.04 75.63 29.41
CA ASP A 321 5.34 75.29 30.67
C ASP A 321 3.83 74.88 30.68
N PRO A 322 3.34 74.18 31.73
CA PRO A 322 2.66 72.90 31.59
C PRO A 322 1.30 72.90 32.34
N CYS A 323 0.77 71.70 32.56
CA CYS A 323 -0.16 71.29 33.63
C CYS A 323 -1.55 70.81 33.19
N TYR A 324 -1.80 69.56 33.62
CA TYR A 324 -3.02 69.05 34.24
C TYR A 324 -4.37 69.18 33.52
N GLY A 325 -4.96 68.00 33.25
CA GLY A 325 -6.34 67.71 33.69
C GLY A 325 -7.28 67.08 32.65
N GLY A 326 -7.96 66.01 33.07
CA GLY A 326 -9.20 65.47 32.48
C GLY A 326 -8.98 64.31 31.51
N ALA A 327 -9.25 63.05 31.85
CA ALA A 327 -10.54 62.37 32.08
C ALA A 327 -11.31 62.01 30.79
N PHE A 328 -11.87 60.79 30.79
CA PHE A 328 -12.74 60.15 29.80
C PHE A 328 -12.01 59.62 28.54
N ASP A 329 -12.29 58.44 28.00
CA ASP A 329 -13.40 57.51 28.19
C ASP A 329 -13.02 56.13 27.62
N GLU A 330 -13.84 55.15 27.98
CA GLU A 330 -13.88 53.77 27.51
C GLU A 330 -13.87 53.61 25.97
N CYS A 331 -13.25 52.55 25.45
CA CYS A 331 -13.98 51.39 24.92
C CYS A 331 -13.01 50.40 24.24
N TRP A 332 -13.16 49.14 24.66
CA TRP A 332 -12.73 47.98 23.91
C TRP A 332 -13.60 47.84 22.66
N ASP A 333 -12.99 47.56 21.50
CA ASP A 333 -13.53 46.52 20.64
C ASP A 333 -12.47 45.99 19.64
N LYS A 334 -12.31 44.66 19.72
CA LYS A 334 -12.04 43.68 18.66
C LYS A 334 -11.44 44.18 17.33
N TYR A 335 -10.35 43.54 16.92
CA TYR A 335 -10.39 42.49 15.87
C TYR A 335 -9.36 41.41 16.15
#